data_AF-A0AA88WXS7-F1
#
_entry.id   AF-A0AA88WXS7-F1
#
_cell.length_a   1.000
_cell.length_b   1.000
_cell.length_c   1.000
_cell.angle_alpha   90.00
_cell.angle_beta   90.00
_cell.angle_gamma   90.00
#
_symmetry.space_group_name_H-M   'P 1'
#
loop_
_entity.id
_entity.type
_entity.pdbx_description
1 polymer ?
#
loop_
_entity_poly.entity_id
_entity_poly.type
_entity_poly.pdbx_seq_one_letter_code
_entity_poly.pdbx_strand_id
1 'polypeptide(L)'
;MVVWLLPSSSSLPQQPLLSFCPSYKLALRKCNREIRQNCTKRPQVLPLANGETVAGLRLFVLSDLHTDYSENMTWVKSLSTTRHKKDVLLVAGDVAETCKKFIQTMSSLKDRFEHVFYVPGNHDLWCRWEKDDYPDSLEKLNKLLEACRRIGVETNPMVVDGLGIVPLFSWYHKSFDREEDITGIRIPALEMISSWPDIPLRLAKRWPVEGADIAVEESSMVDRLSFLKRCLVGRLSGYDKELPSALVFMASQLTSKACKDFHACKWPKELLKEDASLALYFDVMNNKNEDAINEIQQTCSQIISFSHFVPRQELCPEKRMLFYPNLPKIIGSDFLEVSIRSIHQVAGSSSACHVFGHTHFCWDAVLDGIRYVQAPLAYPRERRRRMNGGEDWLPYCIYSGGQFTERLSPCYWSDYYFENPRTPHMMQLAPWVARFYRQSP
;
A
#
# COMPACT_ATOMS: atom_id res chain seq x y z
N MET A 1 -66.00 21.97 23.53
CA MET A 1 -66.89 20.91 23.02
C MET A 1 -66.07 20.08 22.05
N VAL A 2 -65.58 18.88 22.42
CA VAL A 2 -66.19 17.54 22.15
C VAL A 2 -66.70 17.51 20.69
N VAL A 3 -66.27 16.61 19.79
CA VAL A 3 -66.39 15.14 19.85
C VAL A 3 -65.41 14.45 18.87
N TRP A 4 -64.98 13.26 19.28
CA TRP A 4 -64.21 12.22 18.58
C TRP A 4 -64.92 11.61 17.35
N LEU A 5 -64.17 10.88 16.49
CA LEU A 5 -64.36 9.44 16.18
C LEU A 5 -63.43 8.96 15.03
N LEU A 6 -62.70 7.87 15.27
CA LEU A 6 -62.15 6.90 14.30
C LEU A 6 -63.25 5.84 13.99
N PRO A 7 -63.26 5.05 12.88
CA PRO A 7 -62.15 4.15 12.47
C PRO A 7 -62.02 3.76 10.96
N SER A 8 -60.94 3.00 10.64
CA SER A 8 -60.76 1.92 9.61
C SER A 8 -61.34 2.08 8.19
N SER A 9 -60.74 1.73 7.05
CA SER A 9 -59.63 0.82 6.71
C SER A 9 -59.31 0.94 5.21
N SER A 10 -58.03 0.80 4.85
CA SER A 10 -57.43 0.25 3.61
C SER A 10 -58.15 0.38 2.26
N SER A 11 -57.55 1.11 1.32
CA SER A 11 -56.65 0.53 0.29
C SER A 11 -56.14 1.61 -0.68
N LEU A 12 -54.92 1.39 -1.17
CA LEU A 12 -54.03 2.30 -1.92
C LEU A 12 -54.65 2.98 -3.14
N PRO A 13 -54.11 4.16 -3.51
CA PRO A 13 -53.91 4.45 -4.93
C PRO A 13 -52.48 4.86 -5.29
N GLN A 14 -52.23 4.69 -6.58
CA GLN A 14 -51.01 4.91 -7.33
C GLN A 14 -50.51 6.38 -7.27
N GLN A 15 -49.19 6.50 -7.40
CA GLN A 15 -48.38 7.68 -7.78
C GLN A 15 -49.07 8.59 -8.82
N PRO A 16 -48.83 9.92 -8.81
CA PRO A 16 -47.51 10.43 -9.21
C PRO A 16 -46.98 11.69 -8.51
N LEU A 17 -45.65 11.83 -8.63
CA LEU A 17 -44.82 13.05 -8.69
C LEU A 17 -45.18 14.22 -7.76
N LEU A 18 -44.29 14.53 -6.80
CA LEU A 18 -43.75 15.88 -6.59
C LEU A 18 -42.68 15.95 -5.48
N SER A 19 -41.73 16.84 -5.76
CA SER A 19 -41.08 17.76 -4.84
C SER A 19 -39.97 17.27 -3.90
N PHE A 20 -38.77 17.71 -4.27
CA PHE A 20 -37.59 17.98 -3.45
C PHE A 20 -37.91 18.38 -2.00
N CYS A 21 -37.42 17.58 -1.06
CA CYS A 21 -37.42 17.92 0.35
C CYS A 21 -36.06 18.54 0.76
N PRO A 22 -35.99 19.69 1.46
CA PRO A 22 -34.74 20.45 1.66
C PRO A 22 -33.78 19.90 2.74
N SER A 23 -34.06 18.74 3.35
CA SER A 23 -33.29 18.21 4.48
C SER A 23 -31.92 17.63 4.08
N TYR A 24 -31.69 17.29 2.81
CA TYR A 24 -30.40 16.76 2.34
C TYR A 24 -29.32 17.83 2.15
N LYS A 25 -29.71 19.09 1.92
CA LYS A 25 -28.75 20.20 1.72
C LYS A 25 -28.18 20.75 3.03
N LEU A 26 -28.84 20.52 4.17
CA LEU A 26 -28.35 20.95 5.47
C LEU A 26 -27.26 20.00 6.03
N ALA A 27 -27.41 18.68 5.82
CA ALA A 27 -26.42 17.68 6.23
C ALA A 27 -25.10 17.80 5.45
N LEU A 28 -25.17 18.05 4.13
CA LEU A 28 -23.99 18.29 3.28
C LEU A 28 -23.25 19.61 3.61
N ARG A 29 -23.97 20.65 4.04
CA ARG A 29 -23.35 21.92 4.46
C ARG A 29 -22.69 21.84 5.83
N LYS A 30 -23.23 21.03 6.76
CA LYS A 30 -22.57 20.75 8.05
C LYS A 30 -21.27 19.95 7.84
N CYS A 31 -21.31 18.89 7.04
CA CYS A 31 -20.14 18.05 6.76
C CYS A 31 -19.01 18.83 6.05
N ASN A 32 -19.33 19.69 5.08
CA ASN A 32 -18.32 20.52 4.40
C ASN A 32 -17.71 21.63 5.28
N ARG A 33 -18.43 22.11 6.30
CA ARG A 33 -17.93 23.14 7.23
C ARG A 33 -17.09 22.51 8.35
N GLU A 34 -17.44 21.31 8.80
CA GLU A 34 -16.63 20.51 9.74
C GLU A 34 -15.31 20.03 9.11
N ILE A 35 -15.28 19.62 7.83
CA ILE A 35 -14.04 19.19 7.15
C ILE A 35 -13.02 20.35 7.02
N ARG A 36 -13.47 21.61 6.90
CA ARG A 36 -12.57 22.77 6.84
C ARG A 36 -12.14 23.30 8.21
N GLN A 37 -12.92 23.03 9.27
CA GLN A 37 -12.63 23.53 10.63
C GLN A 37 -11.97 22.49 11.54
N ASN A 38 -12.07 21.21 11.21
CA ASN A 38 -11.48 20.10 11.95
C ASN A 38 -10.57 19.24 11.06
N CYS A 39 -9.59 19.86 10.39
CA CYS A 39 -8.30 19.18 10.21
C CYS A 39 -7.71 19.03 11.61
N THR A 40 -8.26 18.10 12.39
CA THR A 40 -7.71 17.68 13.66
C THR A 40 -6.31 17.24 13.32
N LYS A 41 -5.32 18.06 13.71
CA LYS A 41 -3.99 17.56 14.03
C LYS A 41 -4.25 16.23 14.73
N ARG A 42 -3.66 15.13 14.22
CA ARG A 42 -3.51 13.92 15.02
C ARG A 42 -3.10 14.41 16.40
N PRO A 43 -3.75 13.98 17.50
CA PRO A 43 -3.25 14.33 18.81
C PRO A 43 -1.75 14.11 18.74
N GLN A 44 -0.95 15.14 19.03
CA GLN A 44 0.43 14.83 19.36
C GLN A 44 0.30 13.69 20.36
N VAL A 45 1.04 12.59 20.15
CA VAL A 45 1.26 11.68 21.26
C VAL A 45 1.90 12.58 22.30
N LEU A 46 1.06 13.12 23.19
CA LEU A 46 1.45 14.03 24.22
C LEU A 46 2.61 13.30 24.88
N PRO A 47 3.78 13.94 25.08
CA PRO A 47 4.71 13.38 26.04
C PRO A 47 3.86 13.12 27.27
N LEU A 48 3.84 11.88 27.76
CA LEU A 48 3.18 11.57 29.02
C LEU A 48 3.59 12.69 29.97
N ALA A 49 2.61 13.54 30.31
CA ALA A 49 2.90 14.78 31.00
C ALA A 49 3.54 14.37 32.32
N ASN A 50 4.78 14.81 32.53
CA ASN A 50 5.52 14.67 33.78
C ASN A 50 5.79 13.23 34.25
N GLY A 51 7.04 12.78 34.08
CA GLY A 51 7.70 11.96 35.10
C GLY A 51 7.24 10.51 35.33
N GLU A 52 6.20 10.02 34.66
CA GLU A 52 5.86 8.60 34.69
C GLU A 52 6.43 7.91 33.46
N THR A 53 7.67 7.42 33.60
CA THR A 53 8.15 6.34 32.75
C THR A 53 7.18 5.19 32.88
N VAL A 54 6.33 4.95 31.88
CA VAL A 54 5.72 3.62 31.72
C VAL A 54 6.91 2.69 31.49
N ALA A 55 7.37 2.06 32.56
CA ALA A 55 8.49 1.15 32.53
C ALA A 55 8.09 -0.03 31.65
N GLY A 56 8.58 -0.04 30.41
CA GLY A 56 8.27 -1.10 29.46
C GLY A 56 8.70 -0.77 28.04
N LEU A 57 8.93 -1.83 27.25
CA LEU A 57 9.29 -1.76 25.84
C LEU A 57 8.29 -0.91 25.05
N ARG A 58 8.81 -0.06 24.16
CA ARG A 58 8.02 0.61 23.12
C ARG A 58 8.50 0.17 21.75
N LEU A 59 7.57 -0.17 20.88
CA LEU A 59 7.86 -0.56 19.51
C LEU A 59 7.10 0.33 18.53
N PHE A 60 7.85 0.88 17.60
CA PHE A 60 7.40 1.77 16.56
C PHE A 60 7.45 1.09 15.20
N VAL A 61 6.57 1.48 14.29
CA VAL A 61 6.49 0.94 12.94
C VAL A 61 6.56 2.03 11.89
N LEU A 62 7.21 1.70 10.78
CA LEU A 62 7.36 2.55 9.60
C LEU A 62 7.50 1.67 8.35
N SER A 63 6.92 2.10 7.24
CA SER A 63 7.14 1.51 5.91
C SER A 63 7.28 2.60 4.86
N ASP A 64 7.76 2.25 3.67
CA ASP A 64 7.71 3.11 2.49
C ASP A 64 8.40 4.45 2.73
N LEU A 65 9.66 4.42 3.21
CA LEU A 65 10.41 5.63 3.54
C LEU A 65 10.84 6.40 2.30
N HIS A 66 11.18 5.72 1.20
CA HIS A 66 11.58 6.34 -0.07
C HIS A 66 12.59 7.48 0.09
N THR A 67 13.70 7.22 0.78
CA THR A 67 14.68 8.26 1.18
C THR A 67 15.55 8.78 0.05
N ASP A 68 15.37 8.29 -1.18
CA ASP A 68 15.87 8.95 -2.39
C ASP A 68 15.24 10.33 -2.59
N TYR A 69 14.02 10.54 -2.09
CA TYR A 69 13.44 11.88 -1.95
C TYR A 69 14.10 12.61 -0.78
N SER A 70 14.69 13.77 -1.07
CA SER A 70 15.41 14.56 -0.07
C SER A 70 14.52 14.98 1.10
N GLU A 71 13.24 15.25 0.87
CA GLU A 71 12.29 15.57 1.94
C GLU A 71 12.09 14.39 2.91
N ASN A 72 12.09 13.16 2.41
CA ASN A 72 11.95 11.97 3.26
C ASN A 72 13.24 11.69 4.05
N MET A 73 14.41 11.89 3.43
CA MET A 73 15.69 11.84 4.15
C MET A 73 15.78 12.92 5.24
N THR A 74 15.33 14.15 4.95
CA THR A 74 15.25 15.23 5.96
C THR A 74 14.32 14.85 7.10
N TRP A 75 13.18 14.24 6.79
CA TRP A 75 12.27 13.70 7.79
C TRP A 75 12.97 12.67 8.70
N VAL A 76 13.66 11.67 8.14
CA VAL A 76 14.42 10.67 8.94
C VAL A 76 15.44 11.35 9.86
N LYS A 77 16.17 12.34 9.35
CA LYS A 77 17.17 13.09 10.13
C LYS A 77 16.56 13.93 11.26
N SER A 78 15.33 14.41 11.07
CA SER A 78 14.59 15.19 12.06
C SER A 78 14.10 14.36 13.26
N LEU A 79 14.06 13.03 13.13
CA LEU A 79 13.74 12.14 14.25
C LEU A 79 14.73 12.38 15.41
N SER A 80 14.20 12.40 16.63
CA SER A 80 14.98 12.68 17.83
C SER A 80 16.11 11.66 18.04
N THR A 81 17.31 12.14 18.37
CA THR A 81 18.48 11.32 18.70
C THR A 81 18.50 10.77 20.12
N THR A 82 17.65 11.26 21.02
CA THR A 82 17.65 10.89 22.45
C THR A 82 16.39 10.16 22.90
N ARG A 83 15.21 10.63 22.44
CA ARG A 83 13.89 10.10 22.85
C ARG A 83 13.67 8.60 22.66
N HIS A 84 14.29 8.01 21.63
CA HIS A 84 13.99 6.66 21.17
C HIS A 84 15.10 5.65 21.44
N LYS A 85 16.12 6.03 22.22
CA LYS A 85 17.33 5.24 22.41
C LYS A 85 17.13 3.87 23.05
N LYS A 86 15.96 3.60 23.65
CA LYS A 86 15.57 2.32 24.25
C LYS A 86 14.40 1.65 23.52
N ASP A 87 13.99 2.19 22.38
CA ASP A 87 12.81 1.75 21.65
C ASP A 87 13.21 0.83 20.48
N VAL A 88 12.25 0.03 20.03
CA VAL A 88 12.34 -0.80 18.83
C VAL A 88 11.69 -0.09 17.66
N LEU A 89 12.28 -0.19 16.47
CA LEU A 89 11.67 0.25 15.20
C LEU A 89 11.57 -0.92 14.22
N LEU A 90 10.37 -1.17 13.69
CA LEU A 90 10.18 -2.05 12.53
C LEU A 90 10.13 -1.21 11.25
N VAL A 91 10.94 -1.60 10.27
CA VAL A 91 11.01 -0.99 8.94
C VAL A 91 10.50 -1.99 7.92
N ALA A 92 9.23 -1.86 7.54
CA ALA A 92 8.51 -2.74 6.62
C ALA A 92 8.74 -2.37 5.14
N GLY A 93 10.02 -2.38 4.73
CA GLY A 93 10.47 -2.22 3.35
C GLY A 93 10.32 -0.82 2.73
N ASP A 94 10.82 -0.73 1.49
CA ASP A 94 10.87 0.47 0.65
C ASP A 94 11.60 1.63 1.34
N VAL A 95 12.84 1.35 1.76
CA VAL A 95 13.71 2.31 2.45
C VAL A 95 14.33 3.29 1.46
N ALA A 96 15.00 2.74 0.44
CA ALA A 96 15.66 3.48 -0.61
C ALA A 96 15.97 2.60 -1.81
N GLU A 97 15.90 3.18 -3.00
CA GLU A 97 16.28 2.51 -4.22
C GLU A 97 17.80 2.32 -4.35
N THR A 98 18.64 3.26 -3.92
CA THR A 98 20.10 3.09 -4.03
C THR A 98 20.72 2.52 -2.76
N CYS A 99 21.68 1.62 -2.89
CA CYS A 99 22.37 1.00 -1.74
C CYS A 99 23.05 2.06 -0.84
N LYS A 100 23.61 3.11 -1.45
CA LYS A 100 24.20 4.23 -0.70
C LYS A 100 23.17 4.93 0.18
N LYS A 101 21.97 5.22 -0.35
CA LYS A 101 20.90 5.87 0.42
C LYS A 101 20.33 4.94 1.47
N PHE A 102 20.18 3.66 1.14
CA PHE A 102 19.77 2.64 2.09
C PHE A 102 20.67 2.62 3.32
N ILE A 103 21.99 2.50 3.13
CA ILE A 103 22.97 2.49 4.22
C ILE A 103 22.88 3.77 5.05
N GLN A 104 22.82 4.95 4.40
CA GLN A 104 22.68 6.24 5.10
C GLN A 104 21.43 6.28 5.98
N THR A 105 20.30 5.81 5.46
CA THR A 105 19.02 5.78 6.18
C THR A 105 19.06 4.80 7.34
N MET A 106 19.49 3.57 7.11
CA MET A 106 19.53 2.54 8.14
C MET A 106 20.52 2.86 9.27
N SER A 107 21.70 3.43 8.96
CA SER A 107 22.61 3.97 9.97
C SER A 107 21.95 5.06 10.80
N SER A 108 21.27 6.03 10.14
CA SER A 108 20.61 7.13 10.85
C SER A 108 19.48 6.65 11.77
N LEU A 109 18.75 5.61 11.38
CA LEU A 109 17.71 4.99 12.21
C LEU A 109 18.31 4.20 13.36
N LYS A 110 19.36 3.40 13.11
CA LYS A 110 20.05 2.65 14.15
C LYS A 110 20.71 3.55 15.19
N ASP A 111 21.16 4.74 14.80
CA ASP A 111 21.65 5.75 15.74
C ASP A 111 20.54 6.30 16.66
N ARG A 112 19.26 6.06 16.38
CA ARG A 112 18.12 6.65 17.11
C ARG A 112 17.34 5.63 17.94
N PHE A 113 17.33 4.38 17.52
CA PHE A 113 16.58 3.28 18.13
C PHE A 113 17.54 2.19 18.62
N GLU A 114 17.20 1.56 19.75
CA GLU A 114 18.00 0.45 20.33
C GLU A 114 18.04 -0.72 19.34
N HIS A 115 16.86 -1.14 18.86
CA HIS A 115 16.71 -2.18 17.86
C HIS A 115 16.01 -1.61 16.62
N VAL A 116 16.53 -1.97 15.45
CA VAL A 116 15.88 -1.68 14.17
C VAL A 116 15.76 -3.00 13.44
N PHE A 117 14.55 -3.41 13.10
CA PHE A 117 14.28 -4.59 12.29
C PHE A 117 13.90 -4.18 10.88
N TYR A 118 14.26 -5.01 9.90
CA TYR A 118 14.06 -4.72 8.49
C TYR A 118 13.63 -5.95 7.69
N VAL A 119 12.74 -5.72 6.73
CA VAL A 119 12.43 -6.62 5.61
C VAL A 119 12.52 -5.84 4.31
N PRO A 120 12.99 -6.45 3.20
CA PRO A 120 13.11 -5.76 1.93
C PRO A 120 11.77 -5.47 1.28
N GLY A 121 11.65 -4.28 0.69
CA GLY A 121 10.58 -3.95 -0.25
C GLY A 121 11.00 -4.06 -1.71
N ASN A 122 10.08 -3.76 -2.63
CA ASN A 122 10.39 -3.83 -4.06
C ASN A 122 11.39 -2.77 -4.49
N HIS A 123 11.28 -1.53 -3.97
CA HIS A 123 12.20 -0.45 -4.33
C HIS A 123 13.62 -0.73 -3.87
N ASP A 124 13.78 -1.37 -2.71
CA ASP A 124 15.10 -1.76 -2.19
C ASP A 124 15.82 -2.69 -3.18
N LEU A 125 15.08 -3.48 -3.98
CA LEU A 125 15.61 -4.46 -4.93
C LEU A 125 15.61 -3.99 -6.39
N TRP A 126 15.29 -2.73 -6.67
CA TRP A 126 15.43 -2.14 -7.99
C TRP A 126 16.90 -1.93 -8.36
N CYS A 127 17.35 -2.44 -9.50
CA CYS A 127 18.73 -2.34 -9.98
C CYS A 127 18.91 -1.27 -11.08
N ARG A 128 17.86 -0.55 -11.50
CA ARG A 128 17.91 0.31 -12.69
C ARG A 128 18.97 1.43 -12.66
N TRP A 129 19.36 1.90 -11.47
CA TRP A 129 20.43 2.92 -11.32
C TRP A 129 21.79 2.35 -10.92
N GLU A 130 21.83 1.09 -10.48
CA GLU A 130 23.02 0.40 -9.94
C GLU A 130 23.28 -0.91 -10.72
N LYS A 131 22.90 -0.94 -12.00
CA LYS A 131 22.94 -2.13 -12.87
C LYS A 131 24.35 -2.65 -13.12
N ASP A 132 25.34 -1.76 -13.01
CA ASP A 132 26.75 -2.06 -13.20
C ASP A 132 27.40 -2.52 -11.87
N ASP A 133 26.79 -2.18 -10.73
CA ASP A 133 27.25 -2.56 -9.39
C ASP A 133 26.71 -3.92 -8.95
N TYR A 134 25.50 -4.27 -9.40
CA TYR A 134 24.80 -5.50 -9.02
C TYR A 134 24.42 -6.34 -10.23
N PRO A 135 24.88 -7.61 -10.32
CA PRO A 135 24.50 -8.51 -11.39
C PRO A 135 22.99 -8.74 -11.48
N ASP A 136 22.29 -8.80 -10.35
CA ASP A 136 20.84 -8.95 -10.25
C ASP A 136 20.30 -8.47 -8.89
N SER A 137 18.98 -8.53 -8.71
CA SER A 137 18.25 -8.12 -7.51
C SER A 137 18.49 -9.02 -6.31
N LEU A 138 18.87 -10.29 -6.48
CA LEU A 138 19.23 -11.17 -5.36
C LEU A 138 20.62 -10.86 -4.82
N GLU A 139 21.58 -10.59 -5.71
CA GLU A 139 22.90 -10.10 -5.29
C GLU A 139 22.78 -8.76 -4.56
N LYS A 140 21.91 -7.87 -5.04
CA LYS A 140 21.61 -6.62 -4.33
C LYS A 140 21.00 -6.89 -2.94
N LEU A 141 20.01 -7.79 -2.83
CA LEU A 141 19.44 -8.21 -1.55
C LEU A 141 20.53 -8.68 -0.58
N ASN A 142 21.41 -9.59 -1.01
CA ASN A 142 22.51 -10.09 -0.19
C ASN A 142 23.41 -8.96 0.33
N LYS A 143 23.69 -7.95 -0.50
CA LYS A 143 24.48 -6.78 -0.10
C LYS A 143 23.76 -5.89 0.90
N LEU A 144 22.44 -5.71 0.77
CA LEU A 144 21.65 -4.98 1.76
C LEU A 144 21.60 -5.71 3.10
N LEU A 145 21.40 -7.03 3.09
CA LEU A 145 21.39 -7.84 4.33
C LEU A 145 22.76 -7.83 5.02
N GLU A 146 23.85 -7.90 4.26
CA GLU A 146 25.20 -7.75 4.79
C GLU A 146 25.43 -6.34 5.37
N ALA A 147 24.92 -5.29 4.73
CA ALA A 147 24.98 -3.95 5.27
C ALA A 147 24.16 -3.82 6.58
N CYS A 148 22.96 -4.40 6.64
CA CYS A 148 22.16 -4.48 7.87
C CYS A 148 22.95 -5.14 9.00
N ARG A 149 23.57 -6.30 8.75
CA ARG A 149 24.41 -7.01 9.72
C ARG A 149 25.56 -6.14 10.24
N ARG A 150 26.23 -5.40 9.36
CA ARG A 150 27.34 -4.49 9.74
C ARG A 150 26.89 -3.28 10.54
N ILE A 151 25.67 -2.78 10.30
CA ILE A 151 25.09 -1.64 11.03
C ILE A 151 24.49 -2.10 12.39
N GLY A 152 24.13 -3.38 12.52
CA GLY A 152 23.39 -3.90 13.68
C GLY A 152 21.88 -3.75 13.53
N VAL A 153 21.39 -3.81 12.29
CA VAL A 153 19.96 -3.91 11.96
C VAL A 153 19.58 -5.38 11.89
N GLU A 154 18.51 -5.74 12.58
CA GLU A 154 18.01 -7.10 12.67
C GLU A 154 17.19 -7.48 11.44
N THR A 155 17.40 -8.70 10.94
CA THR A 155 16.67 -9.25 9.79
C THR A 155 16.19 -10.69 10.03
N ASN A 156 16.37 -11.20 11.25
CA ASN A 156 15.90 -12.52 11.69
C ASN A 156 14.98 -12.34 12.91
N PRO A 157 14.19 -13.38 13.27
CA PRO A 157 13.34 -13.32 14.43
C PRO A 157 14.11 -13.16 15.73
N MET A 158 13.52 -12.44 16.69
CA MET A 158 14.14 -12.17 17.98
C MET A 158 13.07 -11.90 19.04
N VAL A 159 13.38 -12.26 20.29
CA VAL A 159 12.59 -11.86 21.47
C VAL A 159 13.20 -10.59 22.05
N VAL A 160 12.39 -9.57 22.26
CA VAL A 160 12.78 -8.32 22.95
C VAL A 160 11.84 -8.10 24.12
N ASP A 161 12.37 -8.14 25.35
CA ASP A 161 11.57 -7.98 26.59
C ASP A 161 10.29 -8.84 26.62
N GLY A 162 10.37 -10.09 26.15
CA GLY A 162 9.25 -11.04 26.09
C GLY A 162 8.28 -10.86 24.92
N LEU A 163 8.51 -9.86 24.04
CA LEU A 163 7.78 -9.68 22.79
C LEU A 163 8.50 -10.42 21.65
N GLY A 164 7.78 -11.33 20.98
CA GLY A 164 8.28 -12.00 19.78
C GLY A 164 8.18 -11.10 18.56
N ILE A 165 9.30 -10.92 17.83
CA ILE A 165 9.32 -10.13 16.59
C ILE A 165 9.79 -11.02 15.44
N VAL A 166 9.00 -11.11 14.37
CA VAL A 166 9.24 -12.04 13.25
C VAL A 166 9.24 -11.28 11.90
N PRO A 167 10.43 -10.93 11.37
CA PRO A 167 10.56 -10.44 10.00
C PRO A 167 10.25 -11.54 8.98
N LEU A 168 9.41 -11.24 7.99
CA LEU A 168 9.06 -12.15 6.90
C LEU A 168 9.45 -11.54 5.55
N PHE A 169 10.38 -12.20 4.86
CA PHE A 169 10.69 -11.84 3.49
C PHE A 169 9.57 -12.36 2.58
N SER A 170 9.17 -11.54 1.62
CA SER A 170 8.02 -11.86 0.77
C SER A 170 8.16 -11.20 -0.59
N TRP A 171 7.39 -11.71 -1.54
CA TRP A 171 7.16 -11.09 -2.84
C TRP A 171 5.72 -11.36 -3.29
N TYR A 172 5.31 -10.80 -4.42
CA TYR A 172 3.96 -10.94 -4.96
C TYR A 172 3.85 -11.97 -6.09
N HIS A 173 2.63 -12.42 -6.36
CA HIS A 173 2.27 -13.09 -7.61
C HIS A 173 0.93 -12.58 -8.15
N LYS A 174 0.77 -12.60 -9.48
CA LYS A 174 -0.41 -12.02 -10.17
C LYS A 174 -1.74 -12.65 -9.74
N SER A 175 -1.77 -13.95 -9.47
CA SER A 175 -2.99 -14.66 -9.06
C SER A 175 -3.49 -14.31 -7.65
N PHE A 176 -2.75 -13.49 -6.89
CA PHE A 176 -3.24 -12.92 -5.64
C PHE A 176 -4.45 -12.00 -5.86
N ASP A 177 -4.58 -11.42 -7.05
CA ASP A 177 -5.75 -10.67 -7.48
C ASP A 177 -6.88 -11.61 -7.90
N ARG A 178 -7.91 -11.73 -7.05
CA ARG A 178 -9.12 -12.51 -7.31
C ARG A 178 -10.30 -11.67 -7.83
N GLU A 179 -10.14 -10.36 -7.98
CA GLU A 179 -11.22 -9.51 -8.52
C GLU A 179 -11.24 -9.59 -10.05
N GLU A 180 -12.43 -9.50 -10.65
CA GLU A 180 -12.55 -9.42 -12.10
C GLU A 180 -11.81 -8.20 -12.65
N ASP A 181 -11.25 -8.33 -13.84
CA ASP A 181 -10.60 -7.21 -14.50
C ASP A 181 -11.65 -6.20 -14.97
N ILE A 182 -11.45 -4.93 -14.61
CA ILE A 182 -12.30 -3.85 -15.08
C ILE A 182 -12.00 -3.61 -16.56
N THR A 183 -12.88 -4.14 -17.42
CA THR A 183 -12.85 -3.92 -18.87
C THR A 183 -13.68 -2.68 -19.23
N GLY A 184 -13.18 -1.82 -20.11
CA GLY A 184 -13.95 -0.69 -20.66
C GLY A 184 -13.71 0.70 -20.04
N ILE A 185 -12.97 0.84 -18.94
CA ILE A 185 -12.41 2.13 -18.53
C ILE A 185 -11.06 2.29 -19.25
N ARG A 186 -10.90 3.35 -20.03
CA ARG A 186 -9.61 3.72 -20.63
C ARG A 186 -8.69 4.18 -19.51
N ILE A 187 -8.05 3.23 -18.83
CA ILE A 187 -7.00 3.49 -17.86
C ILE A 187 -5.89 4.21 -18.62
N PRO A 188 -5.48 5.44 -18.24
CA PRO A 188 -4.32 6.07 -18.83
C PRO A 188 -3.15 5.09 -18.77
N ALA A 189 -2.51 4.82 -19.91
CA ALA A 189 -1.37 3.92 -19.96
C ALA A 189 -0.35 4.32 -18.89
N LEU A 190 0.33 3.34 -18.29
CA LEU A 190 1.24 3.59 -17.16
C LEU A 190 2.42 4.51 -17.51
N GLU A 191 2.64 4.75 -18.81
CA GLU A 191 3.47 5.85 -19.35
C GLU A 191 3.06 7.24 -18.82
N MET A 192 1.78 7.47 -18.50
CA MET A 192 1.32 8.70 -17.84
C MET A 192 1.66 8.77 -16.33
N ILE A 193 1.99 7.64 -15.70
CA ILE A 193 2.35 7.57 -14.27
C ILE A 193 3.87 7.60 -14.10
N SER A 194 4.63 7.10 -15.09
CA SER A 194 6.09 7.20 -15.12
C SER A 194 6.61 8.60 -15.49
N SER A 195 5.79 9.48 -16.08
CA SER A 195 6.17 10.85 -16.47
C SER A 195 5.75 11.96 -15.49
N TRP A 196 5.31 11.64 -14.27
CA TRP A 196 4.82 12.65 -13.30
C TRP A 196 5.81 13.06 -12.19
N PRO A 197 7.00 13.52 -12.59
CA PRO A 197 7.59 14.72 -12.02
C PRO A 197 7.83 15.76 -13.14
N ASP A 198 6.89 16.69 -13.32
CA ASP A 198 7.10 18.12 -13.65
C ASP A 198 5.82 18.75 -14.24
N ILE A 199 5.01 19.37 -13.38
CA ILE A 199 4.21 20.53 -13.79
C ILE A 199 4.35 21.60 -12.71
N PRO A 200 5.16 22.63 -12.96
CA PRO A 200 4.81 24.00 -12.58
C PRO A 200 4.28 24.76 -13.81
N LEU A 201 3.05 25.25 -13.71
CA LEU A 201 2.42 26.35 -14.48
C LEU A 201 2.94 26.58 -15.93
N ARG A 202 2.25 26.03 -16.95
CA ARG A 202 2.12 26.67 -18.29
C ARG A 202 1.17 25.99 -19.29
N LEU A 203 0.53 24.87 -18.96
CA LEU A 203 -0.49 24.27 -19.86
C LEU A 203 -1.82 25.05 -19.94
N ALA A 204 -1.94 26.11 -19.14
CA ALA A 204 -2.86 27.22 -19.42
C ALA A 204 -2.11 28.32 -20.17
N LYS A 205 -1.79 28.10 -21.45
CA LYS A 205 -1.75 29.13 -22.50
C LYS A 205 -1.33 28.48 -23.82
N ARG A 206 -2.14 28.77 -24.85
CA ARG A 206 -1.80 28.76 -26.28
C ARG A 206 -1.95 27.42 -27.03
N TRP A 207 -3.20 27.16 -27.43
CA TRP A 207 -3.44 26.92 -28.87
C TRP A 207 -3.11 28.26 -29.58
N PRO A 208 -2.23 28.27 -30.60
CA PRO A 208 -2.71 28.14 -31.96
C PRO A 208 -1.81 27.29 -32.89
N VAL A 209 -2.51 26.72 -33.86
CA VAL A 209 -2.17 26.39 -35.25
C VAL A 209 -0.80 26.84 -35.82
N GLU A 210 -0.30 25.93 -36.67
CA GLU A 210 0.51 26.08 -37.90
C GLU A 210 2.05 26.17 -37.86
N GLY A 211 2.66 25.17 -38.50
CA GLY A 211 3.84 25.29 -39.36
C GLY A 211 5.22 25.36 -38.70
N ALA A 212 5.93 24.23 -38.61
CA ALA A 212 7.38 24.12 -38.86
C ALA A 212 7.88 22.67 -38.66
N ASP A 213 8.53 22.15 -39.69
CA ASP A 213 9.22 20.86 -39.74
C ASP A 213 10.42 20.78 -38.78
N ILE A 214 10.49 19.73 -37.95
CA ILE A 214 11.75 19.17 -37.43
C ILE A 214 11.61 17.65 -37.37
N ALA A 215 12.43 16.96 -38.17
CA ALA A 215 12.51 15.52 -38.24
C ALA A 215 13.21 14.92 -37.00
N VAL A 216 12.56 13.96 -36.34
CA VAL A 216 13.20 12.97 -35.48
C VAL A 216 12.56 11.62 -35.82
N GLU A 217 13.39 10.64 -36.19
CA GLU A 217 12.95 9.31 -36.61
C GLU A 217 12.21 8.57 -35.49
N GLU A 218 10.91 8.36 -35.70
CA GLU A 218 9.98 7.67 -34.81
C GLU A 218 9.44 6.38 -35.48
N SER A 219 10.29 5.63 -36.18
CA SER A 219 9.84 4.63 -37.18
C SER A 219 9.77 3.17 -36.73
N SER A 220 9.72 2.84 -35.43
CA SER A 220 9.58 1.41 -35.03
C SER A 220 8.39 1.07 -34.12
N MET A 221 7.71 2.07 -33.55
CA MET A 221 6.59 1.86 -32.62
C MET A 221 5.24 2.23 -33.23
N VAL A 222 5.19 3.29 -34.05
CA VAL A 222 3.98 3.74 -34.76
C VAL A 222 3.54 2.73 -35.82
N ASP A 223 4.48 2.06 -36.49
CA ASP A 223 4.17 1.03 -37.49
C ASP A 223 3.61 -0.27 -36.89
N ARG A 224 4.03 -0.63 -35.66
CA ARG A 224 3.47 -1.79 -34.94
C ARG A 224 2.05 -1.52 -34.45
N LEU A 225 1.77 -0.29 -34.00
CA LEU A 225 0.43 0.15 -33.61
C LEU A 225 -0.52 0.29 -34.82
N SER A 226 -0.03 0.74 -35.98
CA SER A 226 -0.83 0.84 -37.21
C SER A 226 -1.15 -0.54 -37.82
N PHE A 227 -0.27 -1.54 -37.64
CA PHE A 227 -0.51 -2.93 -38.01
C PHE A 227 -1.60 -3.58 -37.12
N LEU A 228 -1.50 -3.40 -35.80
CA LEU A 228 -2.51 -3.87 -34.83
C LEU A 228 -3.90 -3.24 -35.09
N LYS A 229 -3.95 -1.95 -35.43
CA LYS A 229 -5.19 -1.25 -35.78
C LYS A 229 -5.84 -1.81 -37.06
N ARG A 230 -5.03 -2.20 -38.06
CA ARG A 230 -5.52 -2.82 -39.30
C ARG A 230 -6.01 -4.25 -39.10
N CYS A 231 -5.42 -5.02 -38.18
CA CYS A 231 -5.89 -6.36 -37.84
C CYS A 231 -7.21 -6.35 -37.05
N LEU A 232 -7.46 -5.32 -36.21
CA LEU A 232 -8.66 -5.22 -35.37
C LEU A 232 -9.89 -4.63 -36.07
N VAL A 233 -9.72 -3.82 -37.12
CA VAL A 233 -10.84 -3.15 -37.82
C VAL A 233 -11.39 -3.99 -38.98
N GLY A 234 -10.72 -5.08 -39.38
CA GLY A 234 -11.06 -5.84 -40.60
C GLY A 234 -12.10 -6.95 -40.48
N ARG A 235 -12.53 -7.38 -39.28
CA ARG A 235 -13.50 -8.49 -39.14
C ARG A 235 -14.35 -8.40 -37.88
N LEU A 236 -15.31 -7.49 -37.85
CA LEU A 236 -16.48 -7.62 -36.98
C LEU A 236 -17.74 -7.31 -37.78
N SER A 237 -18.07 -8.23 -38.69
CA SER A 237 -19.43 -8.43 -39.17
C SER A 237 -19.78 -9.92 -38.99
N GLY A 238 -20.56 -10.21 -37.96
CA GLY A 238 -21.25 -11.50 -37.82
C GLY A 238 -20.69 -12.43 -36.73
N TYR A 239 -21.56 -12.66 -35.74
CA TYR A 239 -21.70 -13.84 -34.87
C TYR A 239 -20.72 -14.09 -33.70
N ASP A 240 -21.36 -14.49 -32.59
CA ASP A 240 -20.82 -15.00 -31.33
C ASP A 240 -19.62 -15.92 -31.49
N LYS A 241 -18.60 -15.72 -30.64
CA LYS A 241 -17.87 -16.74 -29.85
C LYS A 241 -16.68 -16.10 -29.13
N GLU A 242 -16.42 -16.62 -27.93
CA GLU A 242 -15.30 -16.37 -27.01
C GLU A 242 -14.12 -15.54 -27.52
N LEU A 243 -13.68 -14.57 -26.70
CA LEU A 243 -12.42 -13.86 -26.93
C LEU A 243 -11.29 -14.88 -27.16
N PRO A 244 -10.54 -14.81 -28.28
CA PRO A 244 -9.47 -15.76 -28.54
C PRO A 244 -8.48 -15.77 -27.38
N SER A 245 -8.08 -16.96 -26.92
CA SER A 245 -7.07 -17.14 -25.86
C SER A 245 -5.79 -16.31 -26.09
N ALA A 246 -5.44 -16.03 -27.36
CA ALA A 246 -4.35 -15.15 -27.75
C ALA A 246 -4.56 -13.67 -27.38
N LEU A 247 -5.79 -13.16 -27.38
CA LEU A 247 -6.13 -11.78 -27.00
C LEU A 247 -6.11 -11.61 -25.47
N VAL A 248 -6.56 -12.62 -24.72
CA VAL A 248 -6.40 -12.72 -23.26
C VAL A 248 -4.91 -12.82 -22.89
N PHE A 249 -4.14 -13.62 -23.64
CA PHE A 249 -2.70 -13.74 -23.48
C PHE A 249 -1.96 -12.42 -23.77
N MET A 250 -2.36 -11.69 -24.82
CA MET A 250 -1.77 -10.38 -25.13
C MET A 250 -2.18 -9.27 -24.13
N ALA A 251 -3.41 -9.27 -23.63
CA ALA A 251 -3.84 -8.35 -22.57
C ALA A 251 -3.10 -8.64 -21.24
N SER A 252 -2.88 -9.92 -20.93
CA SER A 252 -2.04 -10.38 -19.82
C SER A 252 -0.60 -9.85 -19.93
N GLN A 253 0.00 -9.95 -21.12
CA GLN A 253 1.34 -9.43 -21.43
C GLN A 253 1.45 -7.89 -21.37
N LEU A 254 0.35 -7.16 -21.56
CA LEU A 254 0.33 -5.69 -21.43
C LEU A 254 0.20 -5.24 -19.97
N THR A 255 -0.52 -6.00 -19.13
CA THR A 255 -0.58 -5.73 -17.67
C THR A 255 0.76 -5.97 -16.97
N SER A 256 1.55 -6.96 -17.41
CA SER A 256 2.85 -7.28 -16.80
C SER A 256 3.95 -6.28 -17.16
N LYS A 257 3.86 -5.63 -18.33
CA LYS A 257 4.79 -4.58 -18.75
C LYS A 257 4.57 -3.22 -18.08
N ALA A 258 3.47 -3.04 -17.34
CA ALA A 258 3.14 -1.77 -16.72
C ALA A 258 3.77 -1.60 -15.33
N CYS A 259 4.05 -2.67 -14.59
CA CYS A 259 4.67 -2.56 -13.28
C CYS A 259 6.17 -2.21 -13.40
N LYS A 260 6.62 -1.17 -12.68
CA LYS A 260 8.02 -0.72 -12.69
C LYS A 260 8.98 -1.82 -12.24
N ASP A 261 8.55 -2.68 -11.31
CA ASP A 261 9.34 -3.80 -10.81
C ASP A 261 9.80 -4.72 -11.94
N PHE A 262 8.98 -4.91 -12.98
CA PHE A 262 9.34 -5.75 -14.12
C PHE A 262 10.51 -5.21 -14.93
N HIS A 263 10.76 -3.91 -14.87
CA HIS A 263 11.82 -3.25 -15.61
C HIS A 263 13.01 -2.91 -14.71
N ALA A 264 12.72 -2.64 -13.44
CA ALA A 264 13.71 -2.20 -12.47
C ALA A 264 14.39 -3.37 -11.74
N CYS A 265 13.68 -4.46 -11.46
CA CYS A 265 14.30 -5.67 -10.90
C CYS A 265 14.90 -6.55 -12.00
N LYS A 266 15.97 -7.24 -11.65
CA LYS A 266 16.61 -8.25 -12.50
C LYS A 266 16.70 -9.54 -11.68
N TRP A 267 16.22 -10.64 -12.22
CA TRP A 267 16.20 -11.92 -11.51
C TRP A 267 16.99 -12.97 -12.29
N PRO A 268 17.54 -13.99 -11.61
CA PRO A 268 18.03 -15.20 -12.28
C PRO A 268 16.97 -15.83 -13.17
N LYS A 269 17.40 -16.61 -14.15
CA LYS A 269 16.51 -17.16 -15.20
C LYS A 269 15.44 -18.11 -14.63
N GLU A 270 15.73 -18.69 -13.49
CA GLU A 270 14.89 -19.65 -12.77
C GLU A 270 13.72 -18.97 -12.04
N LEU A 271 13.81 -17.65 -11.79
CA LEU A 271 12.80 -16.87 -11.08
C LEU A 271 12.04 -15.98 -12.06
N LEU A 272 10.86 -16.43 -12.44
CA LEU A 272 10.00 -15.76 -13.40
C LEU A 272 9.12 -14.71 -12.71
N LYS A 273 9.03 -13.54 -13.34
CA LYS A 273 8.23 -12.40 -12.83
C LYS A 273 6.73 -12.60 -12.99
N GLU A 274 6.33 -13.51 -13.88
CA GLU A 274 4.95 -13.68 -14.34
C GLU A 274 4.18 -14.75 -13.55
N ASP A 275 4.90 -15.58 -12.78
CA ASP A 275 4.33 -16.69 -12.02
C ASP A 275 4.57 -16.53 -10.51
N ALA A 276 4.35 -17.63 -9.77
CA ALA A 276 4.49 -17.68 -8.33
C ALA A 276 5.93 -17.91 -7.83
N SER A 277 6.92 -18.09 -8.73
CA SER A 277 8.26 -18.52 -8.37
C SER A 277 9.01 -17.53 -7.47
N LEU A 278 8.90 -16.22 -7.73
CA LEU A 278 9.48 -15.20 -6.86
C LEU A 278 8.86 -15.21 -5.46
N ALA A 279 7.53 -15.24 -5.38
CA ALA A 279 6.83 -15.29 -4.10
C ALA A 279 7.20 -16.54 -3.29
N LEU A 280 7.26 -17.70 -3.95
CA LEU A 280 7.68 -18.95 -3.32
C LEU A 280 9.15 -18.92 -2.90
N TYR A 281 10.04 -18.33 -3.71
CA TYR A 281 11.46 -18.23 -3.38
C TYR A 281 11.67 -17.45 -2.08
N PHE A 282 11.03 -16.28 -1.95
CA PHE A 282 11.12 -15.46 -0.74
C PHE A 282 10.43 -16.11 0.47
N ASP A 283 9.34 -16.84 0.27
CA ASP A 283 8.71 -17.63 1.33
C ASP A 283 9.66 -18.72 1.88
N VAL A 284 10.29 -19.49 0.98
CA VAL A 284 11.27 -20.53 1.32
C VAL A 284 12.51 -19.96 2.03
N MET A 285 12.93 -18.73 1.71
CA MET A 285 14.01 -18.06 2.44
C MET A 285 13.74 -17.90 3.94
N ASN A 286 12.47 -17.86 4.35
CA ASN A 286 12.10 -17.75 5.76
C ASN A 286 12.27 -19.07 6.52
N ASN A 287 12.33 -20.23 5.85
CA ASN A 287 12.46 -21.55 6.51
C ASN A 287 13.72 -21.67 7.37
N LYS A 288 14.78 -20.91 7.04
CA LYS A 288 16.00 -20.84 7.86
C LYS A 288 15.73 -20.38 9.31
N ASN A 289 14.59 -19.73 9.54
CA ASN A 289 14.18 -19.15 10.82
C ASN A 289 13.13 -20.01 11.56
N GLU A 290 12.80 -21.20 11.06
CA GLU A 290 11.73 -22.06 11.62
C GLU A 290 11.96 -22.38 13.10
N ASP A 291 13.18 -22.76 13.49
CA ASP A 291 13.51 -23.06 14.89
C ASP A 291 13.32 -21.84 15.81
N ALA A 292 13.75 -20.65 15.36
CA ALA A 292 13.61 -19.41 16.12
C ALA A 292 12.15 -18.99 16.26
N ILE A 293 11.34 -19.20 15.22
CA ILE A 293 9.89 -18.93 15.26
C ILE A 293 9.22 -19.90 16.24
N ASN A 294 9.56 -21.18 16.20
CA ASN A 294 9.02 -22.18 17.13
C ASN A 294 9.36 -21.82 18.59
N GLU A 295 10.59 -21.37 18.86
CA GLU A 295 10.98 -20.90 20.20
C GLU A 295 10.16 -19.66 20.63
N ILE A 296 9.98 -18.67 19.74
CA ILE A 296 9.15 -17.49 20.00
C ILE A 296 7.71 -17.91 20.34
N GLN A 297 7.12 -18.84 19.59
CA GLN A 297 5.75 -19.31 19.82
C GLN A 297 5.58 -20.03 21.16
N GLN A 298 6.64 -20.67 21.66
CA GLN A 298 6.63 -21.36 22.95
C GLN A 298 6.85 -20.42 24.14
N THR A 299 7.58 -19.32 23.92
CA THR A 299 8.08 -18.45 24.99
C THR A 299 7.35 -17.11 25.11
N CYS A 300 6.76 -16.61 24.02
CA CYS A 300 6.15 -15.29 23.95
C CYS A 300 4.63 -15.38 23.91
N SER A 301 3.96 -14.59 24.74
CA SER A 301 2.49 -14.47 24.73
C SER A 301 1.96 -13.51 23.66
N GLN A 302 2.83 -12.63 23.14
CA GLN A 302 2.52 -11.66 22.09
C GLN A 302 3.58 -11.72 21.00
N ILE A 303 3.13 -11.71 19.75
CA ILE A 303 4.00 -11.81 18.58
C ILE A 303 3.60 -10.71 17.60
N ILE A 304 4.60 -10.01 17.07
CA ILE A 304 4.47 -9.11 15.93
C ILE A 304 5.28 -9.71 14.78
N SER A 305 4.61 -10.18 13.74
CA SER A 305 5.28 -10.45 12.46
C SER A 305 5.19 -9.25 11.54
N PHE A 306 6.07 -9.13 10.56
CA PHE A 306 5.96 -8.05 9.57
C PHE A 306 6.59 -8.41 8.23
N SER A 307 5.98 -7.92 7.16
CA SER A 307 6.42 -8.06 5.77
C SER A 307 6.42 -6.69 5.09
N HIS A 308 6.95 -6.60 3.87
CA HIS A 308 6.69 -5.41 3.04
C HIS A 308 5.35 -5.55 2.29
N PHE A 309 5.14 -6.70 1.64
CA PHE A 309 3.97 -6.95 0.80
C PHE A 309 2.71 -7.20 1.61
N VAL A 310 1.57 -6.92 0.98
CA VAL A 310 0.23 -7.05 1.56
C VAL A 310 -0.09 -8.53 1.79
N PRO A 311 -0.44 -8.92 3.02
CA PRO A 311 -0.64 -10.34 3.34
C PRO A 311 -2.00 -10.86 2.87
N ARG A 312 -3.00 -9.97 2.75
CA ARG A 312 -4.38 -10.34 2.42
C ARG A 312 -5.00 -9.37 1.43
N GLN A 313 -5.72 -9.90 0.44
CA GLN A 313 -6.38 -9.09 -0.57
C GLN A 313 -7.42 -8.13 0.04
N GLU A 314 -8.02 -8.54 1.17
CA GLU A 314 -8.94 -7.74 1.98
C GLU A 314 -8.35 -6.42 2.48
N LEU A 315 -7.01 -6.35 2.56
CA LEU A 315 -6.25 -5.17 3.01
C LEU A 315 -5.84 -4.24 1.85
N CYS A 316 -6.38 -4.46 0.65
CA CYS A 316 -6.25 -3.55 -0.50
C CYS A 316 -7.63 -3.12 -0.98
N PRO A 317 -7.91 -1.82 -1.23
CA PRO A 317 -9.20 -1.39 -1.73
C PRO A 317 -9.59 -2.07 -3.05
N GLU A 318 -10.88 -2.26 -3.26
CA GLU A 318 -11.41 -2.87 -4.48
C GLU A 318 -11.02 -2.08 -5.73
N LYS A 319 -10.81 -2.77 -6.85
CA LYS A 319 -10.30 -2.19 -8.11
C LYS A 319 -11.03 -0.93 -8.55
N ARG A 320 -12.35 -0.88 -8.36
CA ARG A 320 -13.19 0.28 -8.73
C ARG A 320 -12.81 1.55 -7.99
N MET A 321 -12.21 1.43 -6.82
CA MET A 321 -11.83 2.54 -5.95
C MET A 321 -10.39 2.99 -6.19
N LEU A 322 -9.63 2.26 -6.99
CA LEU A 322 -8.21 2.51 -7.25
C LEU A 322 -8.00 3.35 -8.49
N PHE A 323 -7.03 4.27 -8.42
CA PHE A 323 -6.54 4.98 -9.60
C PHE A 323 -5.85 4.02 -10.60
N TYR A 324 -5.21 2.96 -10.07
CA TYR A 324 -4.58 1.90 -10.85
C TYR A 324 -5.25 0.55 -10.54
N PRO A 325 -6.26 0.12 -11.32
CA PRO A 325 -7.00 -1.12 -11.10
C PRO A 325 -6.17 -2.41 -11.19
N ASN A 326 -4.97 -2.37 -11.77
CA ASN A 326 -4.08 -3.53 -11.81
C ASN A 326 -3.15 -3.61 -10.58
N LEU A 327 -3.23 -2.68 -9.63
CA LEU A 327 -2.44 -2.71 -8.39
C LEU A 327 -2.58 -4.06 -7.67
N PRO A 328 -3.78 -4.65 -7.47
CA PRO A 328 -3.91 -5.90 -6.72
C PRO A 328 -3.10 -7.10 -7.27
N LYS A 329 -2.65 -7.03 -8.52
CA LYS A 329 -1.81 -8.06 -9.17
C LYS A 329 -0.35 -8.05 -8.70
N ILE A 330 0.08 -7.00 -8.01
CA ILE A 330 1.50 -6.79 -7.69
C ILE A 330 1.74 -6.46 -6.21
N ILE A 331 0.79 -6.78 -5.33
CA ILE A 331 0.84 -6.33 -3.92
C ILE A 331 1.16 -7.40 -2.90
N GLY A 332 0.98 -8.69 -3.22
CA GLY A 332 0.97 -9.75 -2.20
C GLY A 332 0.97 -11.16 -2.79
N SER A 333 1.00 -12.14 -1.91
CA SER A 333 0.98 -13.57 -2.24
C SER A 333 0.24 -14.40 -1.20
N ASP A 334 -0.29 -15.54 -1.64
CA ASP A 334 -0.99 -16.48 -0.77
C ASP A 334 -0.04 -17.20 0.19
N PHE A 335 1.23 -17.38 -0.20
CA PHE A 335 2.27 -17.96 0.67
C PHE A 335 2.49 -17.12 1.93
N LEU A 336 2.45 -15.79 1.80
CA LEU A 336 2.63 -14.89 2.94
C LEU A 336 1.52 -15.07 3.99
N GLU A 337 0.24 -15.19 3.58
CA GLU A 337 -0.84 -15.44 4.54
C GLU A 337 -0.67 -16.81 5.22
N VAL A 338 -0.24 -17.85 4.49
CA VAL A 338 0.05 -19.16 5.10
C VAL A 338 1.13 -19.05 6.18
N SER A 339 2.22 -18.35 5.88
CA SER A 339 3.33 -18.11 6.82
C SER A 339 2.90 -17.25 8.03
N ILE A 340 2.01 -16.28 7.85
CA ILE A 340 1.45 -15.50 8.96
C ILE A 340 0.56 -16.37 9.85
N ARG A 341 -0.24 -17.27 9.25
CA ARG A 341 -1.13 -18.18 9.99
C ARG A 341 -0.36 -19.28 10.71
N SER A 342 0.78 -19.74 10.19
CA SER A 342 1.63 -20.68 10.92
C SER A 342 2.21 -20.05 12.19
N ILE A 343 2.53 -18.75 12.16
CA ILE A 343 3.05 -17.98 13.31
C ILE A 343 1.94 -17.67 14.32
N HIS A 344 0.81 -17.13 13.86
CA HIS A 344 -0.24 -16.58 14.73
C HIS A 344 -1.40 -17.54 15.00
N GLN A 345 -1.32 -18.76 14.48
CA GLN A 345 -2.40 -19.75 14.43
C GLN A 345 -3.58 -19.33 13.53
N VAL A 346 -4.34 -20.33 13.06
CA VAL A 346 -5.42 -20.10 12.08
C VAL A 346 -6.49 -19.15 12.60
N ALA A 347 -6.89 -19.30 13.87
CA ALA A 347 -7.90 -18.46 14.50
C ALA A 347 -7.39 -17.05 14.89
N GLY A 348 -6.08 -16.82 14.86
CA GLY A 348 -5.46 -15.64 15.44
C GLY A 348 -5.68 -15.53 16.96
N SER A 349 -5.32 -14.37 17.52
CA SER A 349 -5.62 -14.01 18.90
C SER A 349 -5.50 -12.50 19.10
N SER A 350 -6.05 -11.94 20.18
CA SER A 350 -5.84 -10.53 20.53
C SER A 350 -4.36 -10.15 20.72
N SER A 351 -3.47 -11.14 20.83
CA SER A 351 -2.02 -11.01 20.95
C SER A 351 -1.27 -11.11 19.62
N ALA A 352 -1.99 -11.35 18.51
CA ALA A 352 -1.43 -11.47 17.17
C ALA A 352 -1.49 -10.14 16.42
N CYS A 353 -0.33 -9.70 15.91
CA CYS A 353 -0.23 -8.53 15.06
C CYS A 353 0.68 -8.80 13.86
N HIS A 354 0.29 -8.27 12.70
CA HIS A 354 1.09 -8.26 11.50
C HIS A 354 1.22 -6.85 10.92
N VAL A 355 2.45 -6.39 10.68
CA VAL A 355 2.75 -5.07 10.11
C VAL A 355 3.17 -5.22 8.65
N PHE A 356 2.69 -4.35 7.77
CA PHE A 356 3.00 -4.40 6.34
C PHE A 356 3.17 -3.00 5.71
N GLY A 357 3.51 -2.94 4.42
CA GLY A 357 3.82 -1.73 3.65
C GLY A 357 3.26 -1.73 2.21
N HIS A 358 4.04 -1.20 1.27
CA HIS A 358 3.90 -1.32 -0.18
C HIS A 358 2.81 -0.47 -0.84
N THR A 359 1.54 -0.58 -0.42
CA THR A 359 0.43 0.08 -1.14
C THR A 359 0.28 1.58 -0.88
N HIS A 360 1.05 2.10 0.08
CA HIS A 360 0.91 3.47 0.57
C HIS A 360 -0.51 3.79 1.09
N PHE A 361 -1.24 2.79 1.59
CA PHE A 361 -2.51 3.00 2.27
C PHE A 361 -2.29 2.90 3.78
N CYS A 362 -2.81 3.87 4.55
CA CYS A 362 -2.86 3.69 6.00
C CYS A 362 -3.95 2.65 6.31
N TRP A 363 -3.58 1.60 7.01
CA TRP A 363 -4.48 0.51 7.36
C TRP A 363 -4.33 0.14 8.84
N ASP A 364 -5.45 -0.10 9.50
CA ASP A 364 -5.47 -0.77 10.80
C ASP A 364 -6.80 -1.52 10.92
N ALA A 365 -6.77 -2.83 10.82
CA ALA A 365 -7.96 -3.68 10.83
C ALA A 365 -7.65 -5.00 11.53
N VAL A 366 -8.67 -5.60 12.15
CA VAL A 366 -8.57 -6.96 12.67
C VAL A 366 -9.33 -7.89 11.72
N LEU A 367 -8.64 -8.89 11.17
CA LEU A 367 -9.22 -9.89 10.29
C LEU A 367 -8.90 -11.28 10.83
N ASP A 368 -9.94 -12.08 11.10
CA ASP A 368 -9.83 -13.44 11.65
C ASP A 368 -8.84 -13.51 12.82
N GLY A 369 -9.06 -12.65 13.82
CA GLY A 369 -8.30 -12.63 15.06
C GLY A 369 -6.89 -12.04 14.97
N ILE A 370 -6.41 -11.56 13.82
CA ILE A 370 -5.08 -10.94 13.68
C ILE A 370 -5.25 -9.45 13.39
N ARG A 371 -4.52 -8.59 14.12
CA ARG A 371 -4.45 -7.15 13.82
C ARG A 371 -3.44 -6.90 12.70
N TYR A 372 -3.88 -6.25 11.62
CA TYR A 372 -3.03 -5.88 10.49
C TYR A 372 -2.85 -4.37 10.43
N VAL A 373 -1.60 -3.89 10.43
CA VAL A 373 -1.28 -2.45 10.45
C VAL A 373 -0.34 -2.07 9.32
N GLN A 374 -0.68 -1.02 8.57
CA GLN A 374 0.19 -0.37 7.60
C GLN A 374 0.30 1.11 7.96
N ALA A 375 1.53 1.57 8.22
CA ALA A 375 1.83 2.94 8.63
C ALA A 375 2.90 3.59 7.71
N PRO A 376 2.55 3.88 6.45
CA PRO A 376 3.53 4.25 5.43
C PRO A 376 3.91 5.73 5.50
N LEU A 377 5.20 6.05 5.40
CA LEU A 377 5.65 7.43 5.21
C LEU A 377 5.31 7.95 3.81
N ALA A 378 5.48 7.07 2.81
CA ALA A 378 5.22 7.26 1.39
C ALA A 378 5.91 8.45 0.72
N TYR A 379 5.60 8.69 -0.55
CA TYR A 379 6.17 9.80 -1.30
C TYR A 379 5.75 11.16 -0.71
N PRO A 380 6.61 12.19 -0.76
CA PRO A 380 6.28 13.51 -0.21
C PRO A 380 4.97 14.09 -0.75
N ARG A 381 4.69 13.91 -2.05
CA ARG A 381 3.45 14.39 -2.70
C ARG A 381 2.20 13.68 -2.19
N GLU A 382 2.31 12.37 -1.96
CA GLU A 382 1.21 11.58 -1.41
C GLU A 382 0.97 11.92 0.05
N ARG A 383 2.05 11.99 0.86
CA ARG A 383 1.98 12.42 2.26
C ARG A 383 1.30 13.77 2.39
N ARG A 384 1.63 14.76 1.56
CA ARG A 384 0.96 16.09 1.55
C ARG A 384 -0.53 16.02 1.19
N ARG A 385 -0.96 15.02 0.41
CA ARG A 385 -2.36 14.86 -0.03
C ARG A 385 -3.18 13.99 0.93
N ARG A 386 -2.53 13.15 1.74
CA ARG A 386 -3.23 12.34 2.72
C ARG A 386 -3.85 13.24 3.77
N MET A 387 -5.11 12.98 4.09
CA MET A 387 -5.82 13.71 5.13
C MET A 387 -5.18 13.55 6.53
N ASN A 388 -4.23 12.61 6.67
CA ASN A 388 -3.50 12.32 7.92
C ASN A 388 -2.01 12.65 7.82
N GLY A 389 -1.54 13.09 6.65
CA GLY A 389 -0.15 13.48 6.47
C GLY A 389 0.03 14.93 6.88
N GLY A 390 0.87 15.13 7.88
CA GLY A 390 1.40 16.44 8.27
C GLY A 390 2.92 16.39 8.25
N GLU A 391 3.55 17.56 8.38
CA GLU A 391 5.01 17.67 8.55
C GLU A 391 5.49 16.94 9.83
N ASP A 392 4.59 16.79 10.82
CA ASP A 392 4.83 16.14 12.11
C ASP A 392 4.54 14.61 12.10
N TRP A 393 4.54 13.94 10.94
CA TRP A 393 4.37 12.47 10.93
C TRP A 393 5.48 11.84 11.77
N LEU A 394 5.14 10.97 12.71
CA LEU A 394 6.10 10.22 13.50
C LEU A 394 5.89 8.73 13.25
N PRO A 395 6.92 7.89 13.45
CA PRO A 395 6.74 6.45 13.53
C PRO A 395 5.56 6.12 14.45
N TYR A 396 4.73 5.17 14.07
CA TYR A 396 3.55 4.82 14.85
C TYR A 396 3.95 3.87 15.98
N CYS A 397 3.70 4.25 17.24
CA CYS A 397 3.90 3.36 18.38
C CYS A 397 2.78 2.31 18.41
N ILE A 398 3.07 1.07 18.03
CA ILE A 398 2.09 -0.03 17.96
C ILE A 398 2.03 -0.85 19.24
N TYR A 399 3.09 -0.79 20.06
CA TYR A 399 3.19 -1.53 21.31
C TYR A 399 3.86 -0.67 22.38
N SER A 400 3.26 -0.64 23.58
CA SER A 400 3.77 0.10 24.72
C SER A 400 3.16 -0.44 26.00
N GLY A 401 3.95 -0.54 27.06
CA GLY A 401 3.46 -0.95 28.38
C GLY A 401 2.89 -2.37 28.42
N GLY A 402 3.51 -3.31 27.68
CA GLY A 402 3.11 -4.72 27.70
C GLY A 402 1.88 -5.07 26.86
N GLN A 403 1.42 -4.16 26.00
CA GLN A 403 0.22 -4.37 25.19
C GLN A 403 0.26 -3.59 23.87
N PHE A 404 -0.57 -4.02 22.91
CA PHE A 404 -0.79 -3.25 21.69
C PHE A 404 -1.51 -1.93 22.00
N THR A 405 -1.06 -0.85 21.38
CA THR A 405 -1.65 0.48 21.55
C THR A 405 -2.98 0.60 20.82
N GLU A 406 -3.72 1.67 21.10
CA GLU A 406 -4.96 2.01 20.39
C GLU A 406 -4.77 2.07 18.87
N ARG A 407 -5.86 1.75 18.15
CA ARG A 407 -5.91 1.70 16.69
C ARG A 407 -5.30 2.95 16.06
N LEU A 408 -4.44 2.75 15.06
CA LEU A 408 -3.97 3.81 14.19
C LEU A 408 -5.19 4.47 13.54
N SER A 409 -5.36 5.76 13.82
CA SER A 409 -6.51 6.52 13.39
C SER A 409 -6.13 7.94 12.94
N PRO A 410 -6.79 8.47 11.90
CA PRO A 410 -7.81 7.77 11.11
C PRO A 410 -7.17 6.86 10.04
N CYS A 411 -7.89 5.85 9.56
CA CYS A 411 -7.45 4.93 8.52
C CYS A 411 -8.63 4.69 7.56
N TYR A 412 -8.88 5.68 6.68
CA TYR A 412 -10.09 5.78 5.86
C TYR A 412 -10.53 4.50 5.16
N TRP A 413 -9.60 3.73 4.59
CA TRP A 413 -9.95 2.48 3.92
C TRP A 413 -10.44 1.43 4.91
N SER A 414 -9.68 1.17 5.97
CA SER A 414 -10.12 0.23 7.01
C SER A 414 -11.36 0.72 7.78
N ASP A 415 -11.52 2.03 7.99
CA ASP A 415 -12.73 2.62 8.61
C ASP A 415 -13.95 2.42 7.71
N TYR A 416 -13.79 2.60 6.41
CA TYR A 416 -14.85 2.33 5.45
C TYR A 416 -15.20 0.85 5.38
N TYR A 417 -14.20 -0.02 5.27
CA TYR A 417 -14.44 -1.46 5.15
C TYR A 417 -14.94 -2.09 6.46
N PHE A 418 -14.78 -1.41 7.59
CA PHE A 418 -15.43 -1.78 8.85
C PHE A 418 -16.96 -1.62 8.77
N GLU A 419 -17.45 -0.56 8.13
CA GLU A 419 -18.89 -0.29 7.99
C GLU A 419 -19.49 -0.87 6.69
N ASN A 420 -18.65 -1.10 5.67
CA ASN A 420 -19.06 -1.45 4.33
C ASN A 420 -18.34 -2.73 3.89
N PRO A 421 -19.03 -3.88 3.77
CA PRO A 421 -18.39 -5.08 3.31
C PRO A 421 -17.87 -4.92 1.88
N ARG A 422 -16.79 -5.65 1.56
CA ARG A 422 -16.28 -5.73 0.18
C ARG A 422 -17.38 -6.31 -0.72
N THR A 423 -17.55 -5.71 -1.89
CA THR A 423 -18.56 -6.03 -2.90
C THR A 423 -17.96 -5.89 -4.30
N PRO A 424 -16.91 -6.63 -4.68
CA PRO A 424 -16.06 -6.30 -5.85
C PRO A 424 -16.81 -6.22 -7.18
N HIS A 425 -17.95 -6.91 -7.29
CA HIS A 425 -18.86 -6.89 -8.45
C HIS A 425 -19.69 -5.60 -8.59
N MET A 426 -19.81 -4.79 -7.54
CA MET A 426 -20.55 -3.52 -7.57
C MET A 426 -19.69 -2.43 -8.19
N MET A 427 -20.31 -1.47 -8.91
CA MET A 427 -19.61 -0.33 -9.51
C MET A 427 -19.71 0.96 -8.68
N GLN A 428 -20.40 0.92 -7.54
CA GLN A 428 -20.58 2.09 -6.69
C GLN A 428 -19.27 2.49 -6.01
N LEU A 429 -18.87 3.74 -6.18
CA LEU A 429 -17.67 4.29 -5.57
C LEU A 429 -17.94 4.77 -4.15
N ALA A 430 -16.94 4.62 -3.27
CA ALA A 430 -16.97 5.25 -1.96
C ALA A 430 -17.12 6.78 -2.10
N PRO A 431 -17.81 7.47 -1.17
CA PRO A 431 -18.19 8.88 -1.36
C PRO A 431 -17.02 9.84 -1.65
N TRP A 432 -15.87 9.67 -0.98
CA TRP A 432 -14.70 10.53 -1.22
C TRP A 432 -14.00 10.24 -2.54
N VAL A 433 -13.99 8.97 -2.98
CA VAL A 433 -13.48 8.57 -4.30
C VAL A 433 -14.35 9.19 -5.39
N ALA A 434 -15.68 9.05 -5.27
CA ALA A 434 -16.62 9.64 -6.21
C ALA A 434 -16.46 11.17 -6.32
N ARG A 435 -16.21 11.85 -5.19
CA ARG A 435 -15.95 13.30 -5.19
C ARG A 435 -14.69 13.67 -5.96
N PHE A 436 -13.63 12.88 -5.85
CA PHE A 436 -12.38 13.13 -6.58
C PHE A 436 -12.61 13.09 -8.09
N TYR A 437 -13.30 12.05 -8.59
CA TYR A 437 -13.60 11.95 -10.03
C TYR A 437 -14.58 13.01 -10.54
N ARG A 438 -15.51 13.50 -9.70
CA ARG A 438 -16.41 14.62 -10.07
C ARG A 438 -15.72 15.98 -10.12
N GLN A 439 -14.53 16.11 -9.54
CA GLN A 439 -13.75 17.35 -9.49
C GLN A 439 -12.66 17.42 -10.56
N SER A 440 -12.39 16.31 -11.26
CA SER A 440 -11.55 16.29 -12.44
C SER A 440 -12.37 16.78 -13.65
N PRO A 441 -12.00 17.92 -14.27
CA PRO A 441 -12.74 18.50 -15.39
C PRO A 441 -12.76 17.62 -16.64
#